data_AF-A0A2V7VUI9-F1
#
_entry.id   AF-A0A2V7VUI9-F1
#
_cell.length_a   1.000
_cell.length_b   1.000
_cell.length_c   1.000
_cell.angle_alpha   90.00
_cell.angle_beta   90.00
_cell.angle_gamma   90.00
#
_symmetry.space_group_name_H-M   'P 1'
#
loop_
_entity.id
_entity.type
_entity.pdbx_description
1 polymer ?
#
loop_
_entity_poly.entity_id
_entity_poly.type
_entity_poly.pdbx_seq_one_letter_code
_entity_poly.pdbx_strand_id
1 'polypeptide(L)'
;MIERIQIAADMGEVTAARHLEIPVQGPGRANLLVCINGITLKGFDTDEDFRNGREPTDIEIFIDTDYKLRDDDVLLYSTAYSCLASMGTDDDTGFQLALDQSFAEVRTSRVVRIRLTGTAEGDTAIYRIGYQANLLLARTR
;
A
#
# COMPACT_ATOMS: atom_id res chain seq x y z
N MET A 1 -19.46 -6.09 -6.01
CA MET A 1 -18.41 -6.22 -7.05
C MET A 1 -17.16 -5.60 -6.46
N ILE A 2 -15.97 -6.22 -6.57
CA ILE A 2 -14.73 -5.65 -6.01
C ILE A 2 -13.93 -5.06 -7.15
N GLU A 3 -13.59 -3.78 -7.04
CA GLU A 3 -12.70 -3.11 -7.99
C GLU A 3 -11.25 -3.16 -7.50
N ARG A 4 -10.32 -3.44 -8.42
CA ARG A 4 -8.90 -3.63 -8.10
C ARG A 4 -8.05 -2.59 -8.79
N ILE A 5 -7.35 -1.80 -7.99
CA ILE A 5 -6.44 -0.74 -8.42
C ILE A 5 -5.02 -1.21 -8.13
N GLN A 6 -4.20 -1.37 -9.17
CA GLN A 6 -2.80 -1.77 -9.00
C GLN A 6 -1.87 -0.61 -9.34
N ILE A 7 -1.08 -0.21 -8.36
CA ILE A 7 -0.07 0.86 -8.43
C ILE A 7 1.30 0.21 -8.34
N ALA A 8 2.08 0.36 -9.40
CA ALA A 8 3.40 -0.23 -9.51
C ALA A 8 4.50 0.85 -9.48
N ALA A 9 5.56 0.61 -8.70
CA ALA A 9 6.66 1.56 -8.56
C ALA A 9 7.40 1.85 -9.90
N ASP A 10 7.37 0.92 -10.85
CA ASP A 10 7.99 1.04 -12.17
C ASP A 10 7.21 1.94 -13.14
N MET A 11 5.95 2.28 -12.82
CA MET A 11 5.12 3.22 -13.59
C MET A 11 5.13 4.66 -13.04
N GLY A 12 6.04 4.97 -12.10
CA GLY A 12 6.28 6.35 -11.64
C GLY A 12 5.31 6.87 -10.58
N GLU A 13 4.48 6.00 -10.00
CA GLU A 13 3.40 6.39 -9.08
C GLU A 13 3.83 6.45 -7.60
N VAL A 14 4.98 5.86 -7.25
CA VAL A 14 5.56 5.96 -5.89
C VAL A 14 6.36 7.26 -5.79
N THR A 15 5.77 8.26 -5.10
CA THR A 15 6.35 9.60 -4.97
C THR A 15 7.61 9.63 -4.10
N ALA A 16 7.64 8.82 -3.03
CA ALA A 16 8.81 8.66 -2.18
C ALA A 16 8.72 7.36 -1.39
N ALA A 17 9.84 6.64 -1.28
CA ALA A 17 10.01 5.50 -0.40
C ALA A 17 11.34 5.59 0.36
N ARG A 18 11.35 5.13 1.60
CA ARG A 18 12.55 4.92 2.41
C ARG A 18 12.41 3.60 3.14
N HIS A 19 13.48 2.83 3.17
CA HIS A 19 13.54 1.63 4.00
C HIS A 19 14.70 1.71 4.97
N LEU A 20 14.51 1.09 6.13
CA LEU A 20 15.51 0.95 7.17
C LEU A 20 15.59 -0.52 7.58
N GLU A 21 16.79 -1.09 7.45
CA GLU A 21 17.13 -2.41 7.95
C GLU A 21 17.73 -2.29 9.36
N ILE A 22 17.04 -2.82 10.36
CA ILE A 22 17.44 -2.76 11.77
C ILE A 22 17.81 -4.18 12.22
N PRO A 23 19.08 -4.46 12.55
CA PRO A 23 19.45 -5.72 13.18
C PRO A 23 18.69 -5.87 14.50
N VAL A 24 18.03 -7.00 14.71
CA VAL A 24 17.36 -7.31 15.96
C VAL A 24 18.02 -8.52 16.62
N GLN A 25 18.12 -8.50 17.94
CA GLN A 25 18.60 -9.63 18.75
C GLN A 25 17.50 -10.03 19.73
N GLY A 26 17.25 -11.32 19.83
CA GLY A 26 16.24 -11.89 20.73
C GLY A 26 16.27 -13.41 20.72
N PRO A 27 15.46 -14.06 21.56
CA PRO A 27 15.40 -15.53 21.64
C PRO A 27 14.76 -16.18 20.40
N GLY A 28 14.11 -15.38 19.54
CA GLY A 28 13.46 -15.85 18.32
C GLY A 28 14.41 -16.02 17.14
N ARG A 29 13.88 -16.57 16.04
CA ARG A 29 14.62 -16.73 14.77
C ARG A 29 14.81 -15.42 14.00
N ALA A 30 14.05 -14.37 14.36
CA ALA A 30 14.16 -13.07 13.75
C ALA A 30 15.50 -12.43 14.08
N ASN A 31 16.19 -11.94 13.06
CA ASN A 31 17.45 -11.22 13.21
C ASN A 31 17.48 -9.88 12.46
N LEU A 32 16.40 -9.56 11.75
CA LEU A 32 16.26 -8.32 11.02
C LEU A 32 14.82 -7.80 11.08
N LEU A 33 14.67 -6.52 11.41
CA LEU A 33 13.42 -5.77 11.23
C LEU A 33 13.63 -4.82 10.06
N VAL A 34 12.74 -4.87 9.08
CA VAL A 34 12.73 -3.93 7.96
C VAL A 34 11.51 -3.03 8.12
N CYS A 35 11.74 -1.72 8.16
CA CYS A 35 10.68 -0.72 8.14
C CYS A 35 10.70 -0.04 6.77
N ILE A 36 9.59 -0.05 6.05
CA ILE A 36 9.44 0.55 4.71
C ILE A 36 8.37 1.62 4.83
N ASN A 37 8.76 2.88 4.66
CA ASN A 37 7.85 4.01 4.73
C ASN A 37 7.79 4.69 3.36
N GLY A 38 6.60 5.09 2.94
CA GLY A 38 6.48 5.81 1.70
C GLY A 38 5.21 6.61 1.58
N ILE A 39 5.18 7.43 0.54
CA ILE A 39 4.00 8.12 0.06
C ILE A 39 3.86 7.75 -1.40
N THR A 40 2.71 7.21 -1.76
CA THR A 40 2.37 6.88 -3.14
C THR A 40 1.22 7.73 -3.64
N LEU A 41 1.07 7.72 -4.96
CA LEU A 41 0.12 8.40 -5.83
C LEU A 41 0.43 9.88 -6.16
N LYS A 42 0.16 10.19 -7.44
CA LYS A 42 -0.11 11.53 -7.96
C LYS A 42 -1.06 11.38 -9.16
N GLY A 43 -2.37 11.54 -8.91
CA GLY A 43 -3.40 11.62 -9.95
C GLY A 43 -3.98 10.28 -10.35
N PHE A 44 -4.46 9.49 -9.38
CA PHE A 44 -5.47 8.48 -9.68
C PHE A 44 -6.79 9.23 -9.85
N ASP A 45 -7.11 9.57 -11.10
CA ASP A 45 -8.41 10.10 -11.49
C ASP A 45 -9.28 8.93 -11.92
N THR A 46 -10.48 8.86 -11.37
CA THR A 46 -11.43 7.82 -11.71
C THR A 46 -12.26 8.24 -12.90
N ASP A 47 -11.67 8.94 -13.88
CA ASP A 47 -12.28 9.43 -15.15
C ASP A 47 -13.30 8.44 -15.78
N GLU A 48 -13.20 7.15 -15.44
CA GLU A 48 -14.29 6.18 -15.55
C GLU A 48 -15.06 5.94 -14.23
N ASP A 49 -16.10 6.74 -13.99
CA ASP A 49 -17.41 6.22 -13.57
C ASP A 49 -17.47 5.42 -12.24
N PHE A 50 -16.95 5.93 -11.11
CA PHE A 50 -17.64 5.68 -9.82
C PHE A 50 -18.94 6.50 -9.79
N ARG A 51 -19.84 6.18 -10.74
CA ARG A 51 -21.01 6.97 -11.15
C ARG A 51 -21.74 7.56 -9.95
N ASN A 52 -21.94 8.88 -10.01
CA ASN A 52 -22.90 9.60 -9.20
C ASN A 52 -24.21 8.79 -9.04
N GLY A 53 -24.49 8.32 -7.82
CA GLY A 53 -25.68 7.54 -7.46
C GLY A 53 -25.56 6.01 -7.46
N ARG A 54 -24.35 5.43 -7.53
CA ARG A 54 -24.13 3.99 -7.25
C ARG A 54 -23.95 3.72 -5.75
N GLU A 55 -24.32 2.50 -5.34
CA GLU A 55 -24.04 2.00 -3.99
C GLU A 55 -22.52 1.99 -3.70
N PRO A 56 -22.12 2.19 -2.43
CA PRO A 56 -20.73 2.09 -2.02
C PRO A 56 -20.09 0.79 -2.52
N THR A 57 -18.92 0.90 -3.15
CA THR A 57 -18.25 -0.22 -3.82
C THR A 57 -16.98 -0.58 -3.08
N ASP A 58 -16.78 -1.88 -2.85
CA ASP A 58 -15.56 -2.41 -2.24
C ASP A 58 -14.39 -2.26 -3.21
N ILE A 59 -13.29 -1.69 -2.72
CA ILE A 59 -12.06 -1.48 -3.50
C ILE A 59 -10.86 -2.18 -2.86
N GLU A 60 -9.93 -2.62 -3.70
CA GLU A 60 -8.59 -3.04 -3.30
C GLU A 60 -7.54 -2.17 -3.99
N ILE A 61 -6.63 -1.59 -3.21
CA ILE A 61 -5.49 -0.83 -3.73
C ILE A 61 -4.20 -1.60 -3.42
N PHE A 62 -3.41 -1.89 -4.45
CA PHE A 62 -2.12 -2.57 -4.32
C PHE A 62 -0.99 -1.61 -4.62
N ILE A 63 -0.03 -1.47 -3.70
CA ILE A 63 1.13 -0.59 -3.82
C ILE A 63 2.38 -1.47 -3.78
N ASP A 64 3.05 -1.64 -4.91
CA ASP A 64 4.34 -2.31 -4.95
C ASP A 64 5.43 -1.35 -4.46
N THR A 65 6.16 -1.75 -3.41
CA THR A 65 7.29 -0.97 -2.89
C THR A 65 8.55 -1.22 -3.73
N ASP A 66 9.56 -0.37 -3.56
CA ASP A 66 10.90 -0.57 -4.14
C ASP A 66 11.75 -1.60 -3.36
N TYR A 67 11.26 -2.08 -2.22
CA TYR A 67 11.97 -3.04 -1.40
C TYR A 67 11.67 -4.49 -1.81
N LYS A 68 12.74 -5.26 -2.02
CA LYS A 68 12.69 -6.67 -2.43
C LYS A 68 13.42 -7.53 -1.40
N LEU A 69 12.78 -8.61 -0.97
CA LEU A 69 13.44 -9.61 -0.12
C LEU A 69 14.61 -10.26 -0.85
N ARG A 70 15.70 -10.51 -0.13
CA ARG A 70 16.85 -11.27 -0.63
C ARG A 70 16.52 -12.75 -0.75
N ASP A 71 17.36 -13.50 -1.45
CA ASP A 71 17.09 -14.91 -1.70
C ASP A 71 17.14 -15.79 -0.44
N ASP A 72 17.90 -15.35 0.55
CA ASP A 72 18.08 -15.98 1.84
C ASP A 72 17.16 -15.39 2.94
N ASP A 73 16.32 -14.41 2.60
CA ASP A 73 15.34 -13.86 3.52
C ASP A 73 14.14 -14.80 3.69
N VAL A 74 13.81 -15.08 4.95
CA VAL A 74 12.58 -15.74 5.37
C VAL A 74 11.69 -14.73 6.09
N LEU A 75 10.52 -14.43 5.51
CA LEU A 75 9.50 -13.61 6.17
C LEU A 75 8.88 -14.39 7.32
N LEU A 76 9.00 -13.86 8.54
CA LEU A 76 8.39 -14.43 9.73
C LEU A 76 7.07 -13.75 10.10
N TYR A 77 7.03 -12.44 9.93
CA TYR A 77 5.85 -11.63 10.24
C TYR A 77 5.86 -10.33 9.44
N SER A 78 4.67 -9.81 9.12
CA SER A 78 4.52 -8.54 8.44
C SER A 78 3.33 -7.76 8.99
N THR A 79 3.46 -6.44 9.02
CA THR A 79 2.35 -5.51 9.30
C THR A 79 2.40 -4.35 8.32
N ALA A 80 1.24 -3.75 8.06
CA ALA A 80 1.15 -2.50 7.35
C ALA A 80 0.20 -1.56 8.07
N TYR A 81 0.49 -0.27 7.95
CA TYR A 81 -0.40 0.82 8.27
C TYR A 81 -0.42 1.77 7.09
N SER A 82 -1.60 2.26 6.72
CA SER A 82 -1.76 3.26 5.69
C SER A 82 -2.76 4.31 6.10
N CYS A 83 -2.55 5.52 5.59
CA CYS A 83 -3.44 6.64 5.78
C CYS A 83 -3.66 7.38 4.47
N LEU A 84 -4.86 7.92 4.30
CA LEU A 84 -5.15 8.87 3.23
C LEU A 84 -4.42 10.17 3.56
N ALA A 85 -3.44 10.53 2.73
CA ALA A 85 -2.61 11.71 2.94
C ALA A 85 -3.20 12.95 2.25
N SER A 86 -3.88 12.79 1.11
CA SER A 86 -4.59 13.87 0.42
C SER A 86 -5.63 13.33 -0.55
N MET A 87 -6.80 13.96 -0.57
CA MET A 87 -7.88 13.76 -1.55
C MET A 87 -8.32 15.13 -2.08
N GLY A 88 -8.92 15.16 -3.26
CA GLY A 88 -9.53 16.36 -3.81
C GLY A 88 -10.61 15.96 -4.79
N THR A 89 -11.62 16.80 -4.89
CA THR A 89 -12.77 16.64 -5.77
C THR A 89 -12.71 17.73 -6.83
N ASP A 90 -13.01 17.38 -8.07
CA ASP A 90 -13.12 18.29 -9.20
C ASP A 90 -14.55 18.84 -9.37
N ASP A 91 -15.55 18.16 -8.81
CA ASP A 91 -16.98 18.51 -8.88
C ASP A 91 -17.65 18.75 -7.50
N ASP A 92 -18.84 19.38 -7.49
CA ASP A 92 -19.65 19.62 -6.29
C ASP A 92 -20.31 18.33 -5.72
N THR A 93 -20.14 17.18 -6.37
CA THR A 93 -20.64 15.89 -5.92
C THR A 93 -19.63 15.22 -4.99
N GLY A 94 -19.90 15.27 -3.69
CA GLY A 94 -19.00 14.75 -2.66
C GLY A 94 -18.68 13.26 -2.83
N PHE A 95 -17.44 12.91 -2.51
CA PHE A 95 -16.93 11.54 -2.47
C PHE A 95 -16.69 11.06 -1.04
N GLN A 96 -16.82 9.75 -0.85
CA GLN A 96 -16.44 9.08 0.38
C GLN A 96 -15.47 7.94 0.08
N LEU A 97 -14.34 7.93 0.77
CA LEU A 97 -13.41 6.81 0.82
C LEU A 97 -13.11 6.46 2.27
N ALA A 98 -13.36 5.19 2.59
CA ALA A 98 -12.95 4.60 3.84
C ALA A 98 -11.93 3.51 3.55
N LEU A 99 -10.76 3.59 4.17
CA LEU A 99 -9.81 2.48 4.23
C LEU A 99 -10.15 1.61 5.44
N ASP A 100 -10.29 0.31 5.23
CA ASP A 100 -10.65 -0.66 6.26
C ASP A 100 -9.40 -1.36 6.80
N GLN A 101 -8.65 -2.05 5.93
CA GLN A 101 -7.51 -2.86 6.34
C GLN A 101 -6.29 -2.60 5.47
N SER A 102 -5.12 -2.82 6.08
CA SER A 102 -3.82 -2.69 5.42
C SER A 102 -2.98 -3.93 5.71
N PHE A 103 -2.42 -4.52 4.65
CA PHE A 103 -1.61 -5.73 4.72
C PHE A 103 -0.27 -5.50 4.04
N ALA A 104 0.80 -6.03 4.63
CA ALA A 104 2.08 -6.16 3.96
C ALA A 104 2.25 -7.61 3.48
N GLU A 105 2.35 -7.76 2.18
CA GLU A 105 2.45 -9.05 1.49
C GLU A 105 3.74 -9.10 0.68
N VAL A 106 4.19 -10.31 0.33
CA VAL A 106 5.37 -10.52 -0.52
C VAL A 106 4.94 -11.22 -1.78
N ARG A 107 5.17 -10.58 -2.92
CA ARG A 107 4.87 -11.17 -4.24
C ARG A 107 5.77 -12.37 -4.51
N THR A 108 5.39 -13.21 -5.47
CA THR A 108 6.26 -14.26 -6.01
C THR A 108 7.60 -13.71 -6.52
N SER A 109 7.61 -12.47 -7.02
CA SER A 109 8.82 -11.74 -7.43
C SER A 109 9.69 -11.22 -6.26
N ARG A 110 9.33 -11.54 -5.00
CA ARG A 110 9.95 -11.10 -3.74
C ARG A 110 9.78 -9.61 -3.40
N VAL A 111 9.09 -8.86 -4.25
CA VAL A 111 8.75 -7.45 -3.99
C VAL A 111 7.74 -7.39 -2.85
N VAL A 112 7.97 -6.49 -1.91
CA VAL A 112 7.01 -6.21 -0.84
C VAL A 112 5.89 -5.32 -1.39
N ARG A 113 4.66 -5.75 -1.18
CA ARG A 113 3.43 -5.10 -1.63
C ARG A 113 2.59 -4.71 -0.42
N ILE A 114 2.04 -3.51 -0.44
CA ILE A 114 0.99 -3.10 0.47
C ILE A 114 -0.35 -3.31 -0.20
N ARG A 115 -1.22 -4.12 0.41
CA ARG A 115 -2.62 -4.29 -0.02
C ARG A 115 -3.51 -3.53 0.95
N LEU A 116 -4.35 -2.65 0.40
CA LEU A 116 -5.35 -1.88 1.12
C LEU A 116 -6.71 -2.35 0.67
N THR A 117 -7.62 -2.53 1.61
CA THR A 117 -9.04 -2.73 1.32
C THR A 117 -9.81 -1.53 1.84
N GLY A 118 -10.91 -1.21 1.18
CA GLY A 118 -11.76 -0.10 1.57
C GLY A 118 -13.06 -0.08 0.79
N THR A 119 -13.78 1.02 0.95
CA THR A 119 -15.03 1.29 0.25
C THR A 119 -14.97 2.70 -0.32
N ALA A 120 -15.36 2.86 -1.58
CA ALA A 120 -15.42 4.15 -2.27
C ALA A 120 -16.84 4.43 -2.81
N GLU A 121 -17.21 5.71 -2.84
CA GLU A 121 -18.46 6.22 -3.42
C GLU A 121 -18.25 7.64 -3.97
N GLY A 122 -18.76 7.91 -5.17
CA GLY A 122 -18.70 9.22 -5.82
C GLY A 122 -17.47 9.42 -6.71
N ASP A 123 -17.32 10.61 -7.27
CA ASP A 123 -16.25 10.96 -8.20
C ASP A 123 -15.12 11.72 -7.49
N THR A 124 -13.90 11.19 -7.51
CA THR A 124 -12.75 11.83 -6.85
C THR A 124 -11.41 11.30 -7.30
N ALA A 125 -10.46 12.24 -7.34
CA ALA A 125 -9.05 11.92 -7.47
C ALA A 125 -8.38 11.61 -6.12
N ILE A 126 -7.79 10.42 -6.01
CA ILE A 126 -6.90 10.08 -4.89
C ILE A 126 -5.51 10.65 -5.20
N TYR A 127 -5.12 11.67 -4.46
CA TYR A 127 -3.83 12.32 -4.69
C TYR A 127 -2.69 11.60 -4.01
N ARG A 128 -2.81 11.24 -2.72
CA ARG A 128 -1.69 10.64 -1.96
C ARG A 128 -2.16 9.68 -0.89
N ILE A 129 -1.46 8.55 -0.77
CA ILE A 129 -1.57 7.58 0.31
C ILE A 129 -0.22 7.46 0.99
N GLY A 130 -0.18 7.72 2.29
CA GLY A 130 0.98 7.42 3.14
C GLY A 130 0.90 5.98 3.61
N TYR A 131 2.03 5.27 3.64
CA TYR A 131 2.10 3.90 4.13
C TYR A 131 3.38 3.63 4.92
N GLN A 132 3.27 2.68 5.84
CA GLN A 132 4.38 2.06 6.55
C GLN A 132 4.17 0.55 6.59
N ALA A 133 5.17 -0.20 6.13
CA ALA A 133 5.27 -1.64 6.27
C ALA A 133 6.36 -1.99 7.28
N ASN A 134 6.12 -2.98 8.14
CA ASN A 134 7.15 -3.55 8.99
C ASN A 134 7.25 -5.05 8.73
N LEU A 135 8.46 -5.55 8.47
CA LEU A 135 8.73 -6.94 8.18
C LEU A 135 9.73 -7.47 9.19
N LEU A 136 9.35 -8.56 9.86
CA LEU A 136 10.25 -9.30 10.71
C LEU A 136 10.82 -10.48 9.91
N LEU A 137 12.13 -10.49 9.71
CA LEU A 137 12.82 -11.44 8.85
C LEU A 137 13.83 -12.28 9.64
N ALA A 138 14.06 -13.49 9.15
CA ALA A 138 15.28 -14.25 9.41
C ALA A 138 16.12 -14.25 8.13
N ARG A 139 17.30 -13.63 8.20
CA ARG A 139 18.28 -13.58 7.11
C ARG A 139 19.51 -14.42 7.48
N THR A 140 19.82 -15.44 6.70
CA THR A 140 21.05 -16.21 6.90
C THR A 140 22.26 -15.31 6.61
N ARG A 141 23.30 -15.35 7.45
CA ARG A 141 24.53 -14.58 7.22
C ARG A 141 25.45 -15.28 6.25
#